data_AF-A0A552RKK9-F1
#
_entry.id   AF-A0A552RKK9-F1
#
_cell.length_a   1.000
_cell.length_b   1.000
_cell.length_c   1.000
_cell.angle_alpha   90.00
_cell.angle_beta   90.00
_cell.angle_gamma   90.00
#
_symmetry.space_group_name_H-M   'P 1'
#
loop_
_entity.id
_entity.type
_entity.pdbx_description
1 polymer ?
#
loop_
_entity_poly.entity_id
_entity_poly.type
_entity_poly.pdbx_seq_one_letter_code
_entity_poly.pdbx_strand_id
1 'polypeptide(L)'
;MQNGQGDYEKLPTSHPFRKHSQNLTALTSGLRQAERMHKQMIRQGNEPAVSFSARMHSLMIGMIAEARLKKIIYDPQGFNERERKLIGRERSQIGQWVLAVDCAFRRQYEVAMHLEIADLADTIAVSRYAEIIQMLKGDLAPIIEGRNKVAHGEWVWEERSKEGTFRQARRPLNYLEIKRRGQLIDSLAEMIHILIVSEPTFQRDFDDLYKRIDAIRPNIDGTDYTNFAIGLRASVRKRPGPQKMGN
;
A
#
# COMPACT_ATOMS: atom_id res chain seq x y z
N MET A 1 -0.10 0.49 18.10
CA MET A 1 0.81 1.00 17.05
C MET A 1 1.32 2.38 17.46
N GLN A 2 2.16 2.39 18.48
CA GLN A 2 3.14 3.43 18.75
C GLN A 2 4.46 2.70 18.59
N ASN A 3 5.27 3.04 17.59
CA ASN A 3 6.68 2.67 17.48
C ASN A 3 7.22 3.46 16.28
N GLY A 4 8.18 4.36 16.53
CA GLY A 4 8.82 5.17 15.50
C GLY A 4 8.58 6.69 15.57
N GLN A 5 8.18 7.25 16.71
CA GLN A 5 8.49 8.67 16.96
C GLN A 5 9.94 8.72 17.44
N GLY A 6 10.88 8.75 16.48
CA GLY A 6 12.19 9.33 16.77
C GLY A 6 11.98 10.74 17.30
N ASP A 7 12.88 11.19 18.17
CA ASP A 7 12.94 12.56 18.70
C ASP A 7 13.20 13.54 17.55
N TYR A 8 12.18 13.79 16.72
CA TYR A 8 12.22 14.87 15.75
C TYR A 8 12.17 16.16 16.57
N GLU A 9 13.22 16.97 16.48
CA GLU A 9 13.15 18.39 16.83
C GLU A 9 11.84 18.96 16.24
N LYS A 10 11.06 19.70 17.04
CA LYS A 10 9.67 20.05 16.72
C LYS A 10 9.56 20.73 15.34
N LEU A 11 9.29 19.94 14.30
CA LEU A 11 9.19 20.44 12.93
C LEU A 11 8.11 21.51 12.83
N PRO A 12 8.32 22.60 12.06
CA PRO A 12 7.30 23.61 11.82
C PRO A 12 6.02 22.99 11.27
N THR A 13 4.84 23.52 11.63
CA THR A 13 3.54 23.05 11.13
C THR A 13 3.43 23.09 9.60
N SER A 14 4.17 24.00 8.96
CA SER A 14 4.26 24.13 7.50
C SER A 14 5.10 23.04 6.82
N HIS A 15 5.91 22.27 7.56
CA HIS A 15 6.84 21.29 7.01
C HIS A 15 6.09 20.21 6.20
N PRO A 16 6.51 19.88 4.95
CA PRO A 16 5.82 18.91 4.10
C PRO A 16 5.57 17.55 4.77
N PHE A 17 6.53 17.04 5.54
CA PHE A 17 6.37 15.79 6.32
C PHE A 17 5.13 15.80 7.21
N ARG A 18 4.86 16.91 7.91
CA ARG A 18 3.70 17.02 8.82
C ARG A 18 2.41 17.03 8.03
N LYS A 19 2.35 17.77 6.92
CA LYS A 19 1.19 17.80 6.02
C LYS A 19 0.89 16.43 5.41
N HIS A 20 1.91 15.73 4.91
CA HIS A 20 1.75 14.37 4.40
C HIS A 20 1.34 13.38 5.48
N SER A 21 1.86 13.53 6.71
CA SER A 21 1.43 12.73 7.86
C SER A 21 -0.04 12.95 8.23
N GLN A 22 -0.51 14.19 8.21
CA GLN A 22 -1.92 14.53 8.42
C GLN A 22 -2.82 13.92 7.31
N ASN A 23 -2.42 14.06 6.05
CA ASN A 23 -3.15 13.45 4.93
C ASN A 23 -3.23 11.93 5.06
N LEU A 24 -2.11 11.27 5.39
CA LEU A 24 -2.09 9.81 5.62
C LEU A 24 -2.99 9.41 6.80
N THR A 25 -3.06 10.22 7.85
CA THR A 25 -3.92 9.98 9.02
C THR A 25 -5.40 10.08 8.66
N ALA A 26 -5.78 11.11 7.89
CA ALA A 26 -7.13 11.27 7.35
C ALA A 26 -7.52 10.09 6.43
N LEU A 27 -6.63 9.70 5.51
CA LEU A 27 -6.85 8.57 4.61
C LEU A 27 -6.97 7.24 5.35
N THR A 28 -6.13 7.00 6.36
CA THR A 28 -6.22 5.80 7.22
C THR A 28 -7.57 5.75 7.95
N SER A 29 -8.08 6.89 8.41
CA SER A 29 -9.40 6.98 9.04
C SER A 29 -10.52 6.71 8.03
N GLY A 30 -10.40 7.23 6.81
CA GLY A 30 -11.31 6.94 5.71
C GLY A 30 -11.30 5.47 5.29
N LEU A 31 -10.13 4.82 5.26
CA LEU A 31 -10.00 3.39 4.94
C LEU A 31 -10.80 2.54 5.92
N ARG A 32 -10.74 2.85 7.23
CA ARG A 32 -11.54 2.16 8.25
C ARG A 32 -13.04 2.28 7.97
N GLN A 33 -13.49 3.43 7.45
CA GLN A 33 -14.88 3.62 7.06
C GLN A 33 -15.26 2.78 5.82
N ALA A 34 -14.42 2.80 4.79
CA ALA A 34 -14.62 1.98 3.60
C ALA A 34 -14.65 0.49 3.94
N GLU A 35 -13.77 0.03 4.84
CA GLU A 35 -13.73 -1.34 5.34
C GLU A 35 -15.03 -1.72 6.09
N ARG A 36 -15.53 -0.82 6.96
CA ARG A 36 -16.79 -1.01 7.67
C ARG A 36 -17.97 -1.13 6.70
N MET A 37 -18.06 -0.21 5.74
CA MET A 37 -19.10 -0.21 4.72
C MET A 37 -19.06 -1.50 3.89
N HIS A 38 -17.88 -1.91 3.42
CA HIS A 38 -17.73 -3.13 2.62
C HIS A 38 -18.20 -4.37 3.42
N LYS A 39 -17.77 -4.53 4.67
CA LYS A 39 -18.27 -5.62 5.53
C LYS A 39 -19.78 -5.55 5.74
N GLN A 40 -20.37 -4.35 5.86
CA GLN A 40 -21.81 -4.19 6.01
C GLN A 40 -22.57 -4.65 4.76
N MET A 41 -22.10 -4.32 3.55
CA MET A 41 -22.74 -4.76 2.31
C MET A 41 -22.67 -6.28 2.15
N ILE A 42 -21.55 -6.89 2.54
CA ILE A 42 -21.40 -8.36 2.54
C ILE A 42 -22.43 -9.02 3.46
N ARG A 43 -22.61 -8.46 4.67
CA ARG A 43 -23.59 -8.93 5.66
C ARG A 43 -25.03 -8.89 5.14
N GLN A 44 -25.36 -7.84 4.38
CA GLN A 44 -26.69 -7.65 3.81
C GLN A 44 -26.96 -8.54 2.58
N GLY A 45 -25.92 -9.15 1.98
CA GLY A 45 -26.07 -9.97 0.77
C GLY A 45 -26.45 -9.17 -0.48
N ASN A 46 -26.24 -7.85 -0.48
CA ASN A 46 -26.51 -6.99 -1.62
C ASN A 46 -25.29 -6.97 -2.55
N GLU A 47 -25.25 -7.87 -3.52
CA GLU A 47 -24.09 -8.05 -4.41
C GLU A 47 -23.69 -6.79 -5.22
N PRO A 48 -24.61 -6.01 -5.80
CA PRO A 48 -24.27 -4.72 -6.39
C PRO A 48 -23.55 -3.77 -5.42
N ALA A 49 -24.03 -3.67 -4.18
CA ALA A 49 -23.42 -2.83 -3.17
C ALA A 49 -22.08 -3.39 -2.64
N VAL A 50 -21.91 -4.72 -2.60
CA VAL A 50 -20.62 -5.38 -2.34
C VAL A 50 -19.61 -4.99 -3.42
N SER A 51 -19.99 -5.11 -4.69
CA SER A 51 -19.14 -4.72 -5.82
C SER A 51 -18.70 -3.25 -5.75
N PHE A 52 -19.65 -2.34 -5.49
CA PHE A 52 -19.32 -0.92 -5.32
C PHE A 52 -18.39 -0.67 -4.13
N SER A 53 -18.72 -1.21 -2.96
CA SER A 53 -17.90 -1.01 -1.75
C SER A 53 -16.52 -1.66 -1.85
N ALA A 54 -16.37 -2.75 -2.60
CA ALA A 54 -15.09 -3.35 -2.94
C ALA A 54 -14.21 -2.41 -3.77
N ARG A 55 -14.77 -1.74 -4.78
CA ARG A 55 -14.05 -0.74 -5.58
C ARG A 55 -13.61 0.45 -4.73
N MET A 56 -14.49 0.97 -3.87
CA MET A 56 -14.15 2.07 -2.97
C MET A 56 -13.06 1.67 -1.96
N HIS A 57 -13.16 0.47 -1.39
CA HIS A 57 -12.12 -0.07 -0.49
C HIS A 57 -10.79 -0.23 -1.23
N SER A 58 -10.80 -0.75 -2.46
CA SER A 58 -9.61 -0.88 -3.31
C SER A 58 -8.97 0.47 -3.66
N LEU A 59 -9.79 1.48 -3.96
CA LEU A 59 -9.34 2.85 -4.23
C LEU A 59 -8.61 3.42 -3.00
N MET A 60 -9.18 3.25 -1.81
CA MET A 60 -8.60 3.75 -0.56
C MET A 60 -7.24 3.12 -0.25
N ILE A 61 -7.06 1.81 -0.46
CA ILE A 61 -5.74 1.18 -0.21
C ILE A 61 -4.67 1.71 -1.18
N GLY A 62 -5.02 1.95 -2.44
CA GLY A 62 -4.07 2.51 -3.41
C GLY A 62 -3.71 3.97 -3.10
N MET A 63 -4.68 4.78 -2.66
CA MET A 63 -4.42 6.14 -2.17
C MET A 63 -3.49 6.15 -0.94
N ILE A 64 -3.63 5.17 -0.04
CA ILE A 64 -2.72 5.01 1.10
C ILE A 64 -1.29 4.71 0.65
N ALA A 65 -1.11 3.87 -0.37
CA ALA A 65 0.22 3.58 -0.91
C ALA A 65 0.91 4.88 -1.39
N GLU A 66 0.23 5.70 -2.17
CA GLU A 66 0.76 7.00 -2.64
C GLU A 66 1.03 7.97 -1.49
N ALA A 67 0.12 8.06 -0.51
CA ALA A 67 0.28 8.94 0.64
C ALA A 67 1.44 8.52 1.55
N ARG A 68 1.67 7.21 1.70
CA ARG A 68 2.83 6.66 2.42
C ARG A 68 4.13 7.06 1.73
N LEU A 69 4.23 6.87 0.42
CA LEU A 69 5.43 7.29 -0.32
C LEU A 69 5.70 8.78 -0.14
N LYS A 70 4.69 9.63 -0.29
CA LYS A 70 4.86 11.08 -0.08
C LYS A 70 5.33 11.39 1.33
N LYS A 71 4.78 10.76 2.37
CA LYS A 71 5.27 10.95 3.74
C LYS A 71 6.74 10.56 3.86
N ILE A 72 7.12 9.40 3.33
CA ILE A 72 8.48 8.86 3.38
C ILE A 72 9.48 9.78 2.65
N ILE A 73 9.14 10.25 1.45
CA ILE A 73 10.00 11.11 0.64
C ILE A 73 10.39 12.39 1.40
N TYR A 74 9.44 12.95 2.14
CA TYR A 74 9.62 14.19 2.88
C TYR A 74 10.08 13.99 4.32
N ASP A 75 10.46 12.77 4.73
CA ASP A 75 11.03 12.53 6.06
C ASP A 75 12.28 13.41 6.26
N PRO A 76 12.40 14.14 7.39
CA PRO A 76 13.58 14.97 7.68
C PRO A 76 14.89 14.21 7.72
N GLN A 77 14.86 12.93 8.10
CA GLN A 77 16.05 12.06 8.18
C GLN A 77 16.26 11.25 6.89
N GLY A 78 15.38 11.41 5.91
CA GLY A 78 15.44 10.70 4.63
C GLY A 78 16.16 11.49 3.55
N PHE A 79 15.48 11.70 2.43
CA PHE A 79 16.07 12.31 1.24
C PHE A 79 16.34 13.80 1.38
N ASN A 80 17.41 14.25 0.73
CA ASN A 80 17.71 15.65 0.49
C ASN A 80 16.88 16.23 -0.68
N GLU A 81 16.95 17.54 -0.88
CA GLU A 81 16.15 18.24 -1.90
C GLU A 81 16.44 17.78 -3.35
N ARG A 82 17.67 17.37 -3.66
CA ARG A 82 18.03 16.90 -5.01
C ARG A 82 17.38 15.54 -5.28
N GLU A 83 17.48 14.62 -4.33
CA GLU A 83 16.84 13.30 -4.39
C GLU A 83 15.31 13.44 -4.47
N ARG A 84 14.70 14.31 -3.66
CA ARG A 84 13.26 14.58 -3.72
C ARG A 84 12.82 15.09 -5.09
N LYS A 85 13.58 16.00 -5.71
CA LYS A 85 13.30 16.50 -7.07
C LYS A 85 13.47 15.41 -8.12
N LEU A 86 14.47 14.54 -7.97
CA LEU A 86 14.70 13.41 -8.87
C LEU A 86 13.52 12.44 -8.81
N ILE A 87 13.12 12.02 -7.61
CA ILE A 87 11.96 11.16 -7.39
C ILE A 87 10.68 11.82 -7.91
N GLY A 88 10.48 13.11 -7.63
CA GLY A 88 9.28 13.85 -8.06
C GLY A 88 9.15 14.05 -9.58
N ARG A 89 10.22 13.88 -10.36
CA ARG A 89 10.19 13.95 -11.83
C ARG A 89 9.71 12.65 -12.48
N GLU A 90 9.76 11.54 -11.75
CA GLU A 90 9.27 10.25 -12.24
C GLU A 90 7.75 10.29 -12.36
N ARG A 91 7.25 9.99 -13.57
CA ARG A 91 5.85 10.17 -13.94
C ARG A 91 4.95 9.09 -13.34
N SER A 92 5.46 7.87 -13.23
CA SER A 92 4.71 6.73 -12.73
C SER A 92 4.82 6.63 -11.21
N GLN A 93 3.70 6.36 -10.53
CA GLN A 93 3.71 6.17 -9.07
C GLN A 93 4.61 5.02 -8.64
N ILE A 94 4.63 3.91 -9.40
CA ILE A 94 5.54 2.79 -9.13
C ILE A 94 7.00 3.16 -9.39
N GLY A 95 7.28 3.95 -10.43
CA GLY A 95 8.62 4.45 -10.70
C GLY A 95 9.12 5.32 -9.55
N GLN A 96 8.27 6.15 -8.93
CA GLN A 96 8.66 6.94 -7.77
C GLN A 96 9.08 6.06 -6.58
N TRP A 97 8.39 4.95 -6.35
CA TRP A 97 8.79 3.96 -5.34
C TRP A 97 10.14 3.32 -5.66
N VAL A 98 10.31 2.85 -6.90
CA VAL A 98 11.56 2.22 -7.36
C VAL A 98 12.73 3.20 -7.23
N LEU A 99 12.55 4.43 -7.68
CA LEU A 99 13.57 5.47 -7.64
C LEU A 99 13.89 5.91 -6.21
N ALA A 100 12.91 5.90 -5.30
CA ALA A 100 13.17 6.13 -3.89
C ALA A 100 14.07 5.03 -3.30
N VAL A 101 13.77 3.75 -3.58
CA VAL A 101 14.62 2.63 -3.15
C VAL A 101 16.02 2.74 -3.76
N ASP A 102 16.12 3.05 -5.04
CA ASP A 102 17.39 3.23 -5.75
C ASP A 102 18.25 4.35 -5.12
N CYS A 103 17.68 5.54 -4.91
CA CYS A 103 18.37 6.64 -4.22
C CYS A 103 18.84 6.22 -2.83
N ALA A 104 17.99 5.52 -2.07
CA ALA A 104 18.30 5.10 -0.72
C ALA A 104 19.47 4.10 -0.69
N PHE A 105 19.43 3.05 -1.52
CA PHE A 105 20.52 2.08 -1.61
C PHE A 105 21.82 2.74 -2.05
N ARG A 106 21.79 3.57 -3.10
CA ARG A 106 23.00 4.26 -3.58
C ARG A 106 23.63 5.13 -2.49
N ARG A 107 22.81 5.80 -1.68
CA ARG A 107 23.31 6.61 -0.55
C ARG A 107 23.89 5.77 0.57
N GLN A 108 23.21 4.70 1.00
CA GLN A 108 23.66 3.89 2.15
C GLN A 108 24.92 3.08 1.83
N TYR A 109 25.04 2.57 0.59
CA TYR A 109 26.16 1.73 0.15
C TYR A 109 27.18 2.50 -0.73
N GLU A 110 27.13 3.83 -0.70
CA GLU A 110 28.06 4.74 -1.40
C GLU A 110 28.27 4.45 -2.90
N VAL A 111 27.19 4.02 -3.58
CA VAL A 111 27.23 3.62 -4.99
C VAL A 111 27.13 4.85 -5.88
N ALA A 112 28.15 5.08 -6.71
CA ALA A 112 28.11 6.17 -7.69
C ALA A 112 26.97 5.99 -8.71
N MET A 113 26.35 7.10 -9.12
CA MET A 113 25.18 7.10 -10.03
C MET A 113 25.41 6.43 -11.39
N HIS A 114 26.67 6.35 -11.84
CA HIS A 114 27.02 5.74 -13.14
C HIS A 114 27.32 4.24 -13.02
N LEU A 115 27.35 3.69 -11.80
CA LEU A 115 27.55 2.26 -11.55
C LEU A 115 26.22 1.57 -11.33
N GLU A 116 26.16 0.29 -11.69
CA GLU A 116 25.02 -0.56 -11.38
C GLU A 116 25.13 -1.06 -9.95
N ILE A 117 24.00 -1.09 -9.23
CA ILE A 117 23.94 -1.67 -7.88
C ILE A 117 24.28 -3.17 -7.93
N ALA A 118 23.96 -3.85 -9.03
CA ALA A 118 24.26 -5.26 -9.25
C ALA A 118 25.77 -5.58 -9.22
N ASP A 119 26.63 -4.59 -9.45
CA ASP A 119 28.09 -4.78 -9.53
C ASP A 119 28.78 -4.61 -8.15
N LEU A 120 28.01 -4.39 -7.08
CA LEU A 120 28.57 -4.29 -5.73
C LEU A 120 29.16 -5.61 -5.25
N ALA A 121 30.29 -5.51 -4.54
CA ALA A 121 30.91 -6.66 -3.88
C ALA A 121 30.05 -7.22 -2.72
N ASP A 122 29.22 -6.40 -2.09
CA ASP A 122 28.29 -6.84 -1.06
C ASP A 122 27.09 -7.55 -1.69
N THR A 123 27.22 -8.88 -1.85
CA THR A 123 26.19 -9.73 -2.45
C THR A 123 24.88 -9.75 -1.64
N ILE A 124 24.94 -9.48 -0.33
CA ILE A 124 23.74 -9.43 0.52
C ILE A 124 22.95 -8.15 0.21
N ALA A 125 23.64 -7.01 0.14
CA ALA A 125 23.02 -5.74 -0.25
C ALA A 125 22.37 -5.84 -1.64
N VAL A 126 23.07 -6.44 -2.61
CA VAL A 126 22.55 -6.68 -3.97
C VAL A 126 21.28 -7.53 -3.95
N SER A 127 21.30 -8.65 -3.23
CA SER A 127 20.14 -9.53 -3.11
C SER A 127 18.95 -8.82 -2.47
N ARG A 128 19.17 -8.08 -1.38
CA ARG A 128 18.12 -7.31 -0.69
C ARG A 128 17.51 -6.24 -1.58
N TYR A 129 18.33 -5.53 -2.36
CA TYR A 129 17.86 -4.59 -3.36
C TYR A 129 16.96 -5.28 -4.39
N ALA A 130 17.43 -6.38 -5.00
CA ALA A 130 16.69 -7.12 -6.01
C ALA A 130 15.33 -7.60 -5.49
N GLU A 131 15.29 -8.15 -4.27
CA GLU A 131 14.05 -8.57 -3.61
C GLU A 131 13.06 -7.42 -3.42
N ILE A 132 13.53 -6.24 -2.98
CA ILE A 132 12.66 -5.06 -2.83
C ILE A 132 12.12 -4.60 -4.19
N ILE A 133 12.96 -4.57 -5.22
CA ILE A 133 12.52 -4.22 -6.57
C ILE A 133 11.49 -5.22 -7.08
N GLN A 134 11.68 -6.52 -6.82
CA GLN A 134 10.71 -7.56 -7.16
C GLN A 134 9.39 -7.37 -6.40
N MET A 135 9.43 -7.08 -5.10
CA MET A 135 8.23 -6.78 -4.30
C MET A 135 7.48 -5.56 -4.84
N LEU A 136 8.20 -4.50 -5.21
CA LEU A 136 7.58 -3.32 -5.82
C LEU A 136 6.88 -3.65 -7.14
N LYS A 137 7.58 -4.34 -8.05
CA LYS A 137 7.05 -4.64 -9.39
C LYS A 137 5.97 -5.72 -9.37
N GLY A 138 6.16 -6.77 -8.59
CA GLY A 138 5.28 -7.94 -8.54
C GLY A 138 4.06 -7.75 -7.63
N ASP A 139 4.25 -7.08 -6.48
CA ASP A 139 3.20 -7.00 -5.46
C ASP A 139 2.54 -5.61 -5.41
N LEU A 140 3.32 -4.52 -5.43
CA LEU A 140 2.78 -3.16 -5.29
C LEU A 140 2.22 -2.60 -6.60
N ALA A 141 2.91 -2.80 -7.72
CA ALA A 141 2.49 -2.24 -9.01
C ALA A 141 1.05 -2.64 -9.40
N PRO A 142 0.63 -3.92 -9.26
CA PRO A 142 -0.75 -4.30 -9.56
C PRO A 142 -1.80 -3.59 -8.70
N ILE A 143 -1.45 -3.18 -7.47
CA ILE A 143 -2.34 -2.43 -6.58
C ILE A 143 -2.52 -1.00 -7.09
N ILE A 144 -1.43 -0.34 -7.45
CA ILE A 144 -1.43 1.03 -7.99
C ILE A 144 -2.17 1.07 -9.33
N GLU A 145 -1.89 0.12 -10.22
CA GLU A 145 -2.57 0.00 -11.51
C GLU A 145 -4.07 -0.25 -11.32
N GLY A 146 -4.45 -1.19 -10.44
CA GLY A 146 -5.85 -1.46 -10.12
C GLY A 146 -6.58 -0.23 -9.58
N ARG A 147 -5.92 0.56 -8.71
CA ARG A 147 -6.43 1.84 -8.20
C ARG A 147 -6.71 2.82 -9.35
N ASN A 148 -5.78 2.97 -10.28
CA ASN A 148 -5.94 3.92 -11.40
C ASN A 148 -7.16 3.57 -12.25
N LYS A 149 -7.30 2.29 -12.63
CA LYS A 149 -8.47 1.83 -13.40
C LYS A 149 -9.79 2.10 -12.69
N VAL A 150 -9.86 1.82 -11.38
CA VAL A 150 -11.05 2.11 -10.57
C VAL A 150 -11.35 3.60 -10.54
N ALA A 151 -10.34 4.46 -10.37
CA ALA A 151 -10.49 5.91 -10.33
C ALA A 151 -10.93 6.50 -11.68
N HIS A 152 -10.51 5.90 -12.79
CA HIS A 152 -10.88 6.32 -14.14
C HIS A 152 -12.24 5.76 -14.62
N GLY A 153 -12.94 5.00 -13.77
CA GLY A 153 -14.28 4.48 -14.11
C GLY A 153 -14.25 3.23 -15.00
N GLU A 154 -13.10 2.58 -15.15
CA GLU A 154 -12.92 1.35 -15.95
C GLU A 154 -13.47 0.11 -15.24
N TRP A 155 -14.77 0.15 -14.92
CA TRP A 155 -15.39 -0.84 -14.03
C TRP A 155 -15.89 -2.08 -14.76
N VAL A 156 -16.31 -1.90 -16.00
CA VAL A 156 -16.86 -2.95 -16.87
C VAL A 156 -15.93 -3.21 -18.05
N TRP A 157 -15.43 -2.15 -18.66
CA TRP A 157 -14.47 -2.19 -19.77
C TRP A 157 -13.24 -1.38 -19.38
N GLU A 158 -12.06 -1.96 -19.61
CA GLU A 158 -10.77 -1.30 -19.50
C GLU A 158 -10.30 -0.90 -20.89
N GLU A 159 -9.87 0.34 -21.06
CA GLU A 159 -9.25 0.79 -22.29
C GLU A 159 -7.80 0.27 -22.36
N ARG A 160 -7.38 -0.20 -23.53
CA ARG A 160 -5.98 -0.58 -23.76
C ARG A 160 -5.19 0.65 -24.21
N SER A 161 -3.85 0.54 -24.17
CA SER A 161 -2.94 1.59 -24.64
C SER A 161 -3.15 2.05 -26.08
N LYS A 162 -3.85 1.26 -26.91
CA LYS A 162 -4.31 1.66 -28.24
C LYS A 162 -5.74 2.16 -28.14
N GLU A 163 -5.91 3.46 -28.37
CA GLU A 163 -7.19 4.18 -28.34
C GLU A 163 -8.28 3.41 -29.11
N GLY A 164 -9.46 3.28 -28.49
CA GLY A 164 -10.60 2.58 -29.08
C GLY A 164 -10.55 1.05 -29.01
N THR A 165 -9.58 0.46 -28.30
CA THR A 165 -9.58 -0.99 -28.03
C THR A 165 -9.84 -1.29 -26.55
N PHE A 166 -10.85 -2.12 -26.28
CA PHE A 166 -11.31 -2.42 -24.92
C PHE A 166 -11.08 -3.89 -24.57
N ARG A 167 -10.95 -4.17 -23.26
CA ARG A 167 -11.06 -5.52 -22.71
C ARG A 167 -12.03 -5.53 -21.53
N GLN A 168 -12.62 -6.67 -21.25
CA GLN A 168 -13.49 -6.79 -20.08
C GLN A 168 -12.66 -6.59 -18.81
N ALA A 169 -13.17 -5.74 -17.90
CA ALA A 169 -12.54 -5.50 -16.62
C ALA A 169 -12.60 -6.77 -15.76
N ARG A 170 -11.56 -6.97 -14.94
CA ARG A 170 -11.58 -8.06 -13.95
C ARG A 170 -12.67 -7.81 -12.92
N ARG A 171 -13.17 -8.89 -12.30
CA ARG A 171 -14.07 -8.77 -11.15
C ARG A 171 -13.41 -7.89 -10.07
N PRO A 172 -14.19 -7.11 -9.30
CA PRO A 172 -13.67 -6.47 -8.11
C PRO A 172 -13.01 -7.50 -7.19
N LEU A 173 -11.93 -7.07 -6.54
CA LEU A 173 -11.29 -7.83 -5.49
C LEU A 173 -12.27 -8.03 -4.33
N ASN A 174 -12.25 -9.21 -3.71
CA ASN A 174 -13.03 -9.46 -2.52
C ASN A 174 -12.43 -8.75 -1.29
N TYR A 175 -13.16 -8.75 -0.18
CA TYR A 175 -12.72 -8.05 1.02
C TYR A 175 -11.34 -8.50 1.54
N LEU A 176 -11.05 -9.80 1.55
CA LEU A 176 -9.78 -10.33 2.06
C LEU A 176 -8.63 -10.04 1.10
N GLU A 177 -8.88 -10.13 -0.22
CA GLU A 177 -7.93 -9.71 -1.26
C GLU A 177 -7.46 -8.27 -1.03
N ILE A 178 -8.39 -7.35 -0.77
CA ILE A 178 -8.08 -5.93 -0.55
C ILE A 178 -7.37 -5.73 0.79
N LYS A 179 -7.88 -6.34 1.87
CA LYS A 179 -7.30 -6.22 3.21
C LYS A 179 -5.84 -6.67 3.24
N ARG A 180 -5.54 -7.82 2.62
CA ARG A 180 -4.18 -8.39 2.57
C ARG A 180 -3.23 -7.52 1.73
N ARG A 181 -3.69 -6.99 0.60
CA ARG A 181 -2.94 -5.99 -0.17
C ARG A 181 -2.65 -4.72 0.64
N GLY A 182 -3.58 -4.28 1.47
CA GLY A 182 -3.34 -3.19 2.44
C GLY A 182 -2.22 -3.53 3.45
N GLN A 183 -2.24 -4.73 4.01
CA GLN A 183 -1.18 -5.20 4.92
C GLN A 183 0.20 -5.31 4.23
N LEU A 184 0.21 -5.70 2.95
CA LEU A 184 1.41 -5.74 2.14
C LEU A 184 1.97 -4.32 1.91
N ILE A 185 1.12 -3.36 1.54
CA ILE A 185 1.50 -1.94 1.41
C ILE A 185 2.10 -1.43 2.73
N ASP A 186 1.48 -1.73 3.87
CA ASP A 186 1.97 -1.28 5.17
C ASP A 186 3.36 -1.83 5.48
N SER A 187 3.58 -3.13 5.26
CA SER A 187 4.85 -3.80 5.54
C SER A 187 5.96 -3.34 4.58
N LEU A 188 5.64 -3.18 3.29
CA LEU A 188 6.59 -2.71 2.29
C LEU A 188 6.98 -1.25 2.51
N ALA A 189 6.02 -0.39 2.86
CA ALA A 189 6.29 0.99 3.20
C ALA A 189 7.15 1.13 4.47
N GLU A 190 6.95 0.27 5.47
CA GLU A 190 7.80 0.22 6.68
C GLU A 190 9.23 -0.16 6.32
N MET A 191 9.42 -1.23 5.53
CA MET A 191 10.73 -1.67 5.07
C MET A 191 11.48 -0.57 4.31
N ILE A 192 10.80 0.10 3.37
CA ILE A 192 11.39 1.17 2.56
C ILE A 192 11.68 2.41 3.42
N HIS A 193 10.80 2.75 4.37
CA HIS A 193 11.04 3.87 5.29
C HIS A 193 12.29 3.63 6.15
N ILE A 194 12.46 2.42 6.68
CA ILE A 194 13.65 2.05 7.48
C ILE A 194 14.92 2.12 6.63
N LEU A 195 14.91 1.57 5.42
CA LEU A 195 16.03 1.69 4.46
C LEU A 195 16.45 3.15 4.25
N ILE A 196 15.46 4.03 4.08
CA ILE A 196 15.69 5.46 3.83
C ILE A 196 16.27 6.14 5.06
N VAL A 197 15.82 5.81 6.27
CA VAL A 197 16.24 6.55 7.47
C VAL A 197 17.52 5.97 8.10
N SER A 198 17.74 4.66 8.06
CA SER A 198 18.84 4.03 8.79
C SER A 198 19.25 2.68 8.19
N GLU A 199 20.45 2.62 7.61
CA GLU A 199 21.05 1.37 7.13
C GLU A 199 21.24 0.34 8.25
N PRO A 200 21.80 0.65 9.44
CA PRO A 200 21.96 -0.34 10.50
C PRO A 200 20.62 -0.96 10.93
N THR A 201 19.57 -0.15 11.03
CA THR A 201 18.23 -0.62 11.36
C THR A 201 17.66 -1.49 10.24
N PHE A 202 17.86 -1.09 8.99
CA PHE A 202 17.44 -1.86 7.83
C PHE A 202 18.11 -3.24 7.79
N GLN A 203 19.43 -3.31 7.95
CA GLN A 203 20.15 -4.57 7.92
C GLN A 203 19.72 -5.53 9.03
N ARG A 204 19.46 -4.99 10.23
CA ARG A 204 18.99 -5.76 11.39
C ARG A 204 17.57 -6.31 11.18
N ASP A 205 16.66 -5.47 10.67
CA ASP A 205 15.22 -5.77 10.66
C ASP A 205 14.73 -6.35 9.32
N PHE A 206 15.58 -6.38 8.28
CA PHE A 206 15.21 -6.80 6.92
C PHE A 206 14.52 -8.16 6.90
N ASP A 207 15.11 -9.18 7.53
CA ASP A 207 14.61 -10.55 7.45
C ASP A 207 13.22 -10.69 8.09
N ASP A 208 12.97 -9.97 9.17
CA ASP A 208 11.67 -9.98 9.85
C ASP A 208 10.60 -9.21 9.07
N LEU A 209 10.98 -8.10 8.43
CA LEU A 209 10.11 -7.37 7.51
C LEU A 209 9.79 -8.21 6.26
N TYR A 210 10.79 -8.91 5.73
CA TYR A 210 10.64 -9.80 4.58
C TYR A 210 9.70 -10.96 4.89
N LYS A 211 9.92 -11.66 6.00
CA LYS A 211 9.03 -12.74 6.47
C LYS A 211 7.59 -12.28 6.65
N ARG A 212 7.37 -11.05 7.15
CA ARG A 212 6.02 -10.46 7.27
C ARG A 212 5.35 -10.31 5.92
N ILE A 213 6.07 -9.84 4.90
CA ILE A 213 5.54 -9.70 3.54
C ILE A 213 5.28 -11.09 2.93
N ASP A 214 6.24 -12.00 3.06
CA ASP A 214 6.16 -13.33 2.49
C ASP A 214 4.99 -14.14 3.06
N ALA A 215 4.73 -14.02 4.36
CA ALA A 215 3.58 -14.65 5.02
C ALA A 215 2.20 -14.19 4.49
N ILE A 216 2.12 -13.02 3.84
CA ILE A 216 0.87 -12.51 3.26
C ILE A 216 0.60 -13.13 1.88
N ARG A 217 1.65 -13.42 1.10
CA ARG A 217 1.56 -13.83 -0.31
C ARG A 217 0.71 -15.08 -0.56
N PRO A 218 0.84 -16.19 0.21
CA PRO A 218 0.09 -17.42 -0.06
C PRO A 218 -1.43 -17.24 -0.07
N ASN A 219 -1.93 -16.23 0.63
CA ASN A 219 -3.37 -15.99 0.77
C ASN A 219 -3.82 -14.67 0.11
N ILE A 220 -2.96 -14.03 -0.70
CA ILE A 220 -3.23 -12.68 -1.24
C ILE A 220 -4.47 -12.65 -2.15
N ASP A 221 -4.85 -13.78 -2.73
CA ASP A 221 -6.01 -13.98 -3.60
C ASP A 221 -7.34 -14.14 -2.86
N GLY A 222 -7.33 -14.20 -1.53
CA GLY A 222 -8.55 -14.31 -0.75
C GLY A 222 -9.26 -15.65 -0.90
N THR A 223 -8.55 -16.76 -1.12
CA THR A 223 -9.14 -18.12 -1.22
C THR A 223 -10.15 -18.47 -0.12
N ASP A 224 -9.95 -17.96 1.09
CA ASP A 224 -10.81 -18.14 2.25
C ASP A 224 -12.01 -17.17 2.33
N TYR A 225 -12.24 -16.34 1.30
CA TYR A 225 -13.29 -15.32 1.29
C TYR A 225 -14.70 -15.90 1.41
N THR A 226 -14.99 -17.02 0.75
CA THR A 226 -16.34 -17.64 0.79
C THR A 226 -16.75 -17.96 2.21
N ASN A 227 -15.85 -18.59 2.98
CA ASN A 227 -16.08 -18.92 4.39
C ASN A 227 -16.25 -17.66 5.24
N PHE A 228 -15.42 -16.64 5.00
CA PHE A 228 -15.54 -15.35 5.67
C PHE A 228 -16.90 -14.66 5.42
N ALA A 229 -17.37 -14.65 4.17
CA ALA A 229 -18.65 -14.05 3.79
C ALA A 229 -19.83 -14.77 4.43
N ILE A 230 -19.82 -16.12 4.45
CA ILE A 230 -20.82 -16.94 5.13
C ILE A 230 -20.86 -16.60 6.63
N GLY A 231 -19.69 -16.55 7.28
CA GLY A 231 -19.58 -16.19 8.70
C GLY A 231 -20.16 -14.81 9.01
N LEU A 232 -19.86 -13.81 8.17
CA LEU A 232 -20.42 -12.47 8.31
C LEU A 232 -21.94 -12.46 8.16
N ARG A 233 -22.50 -13.13 7.16
CA ARG A 233 -23.95 -13.19 6.92
C ARG A 233 -24.68 -13.90 8.07
N ALA A 234 -24.09 -14.97 8.61
CA ALA A 234 -24.64 -15.69 9.76
C ALA A 234 -24.72 -14.82 11.03
N SER A 235 -23.78 -13.88 11.22
CA SER A 235 -23.79 -12.98 12.39
C SER A 235 -24.99 -12.04 12.45
N VAL A 236 -25.63 -11.73 11.31
CA VAL A 236 -26.85 -10.90 11.25
C VAL A 236 -28.05 -11.64 11.82
N ARG A 237 -28.18 -12.94 11.51
CA ARG A 237 -29.30 -13.79 11.95
C ARG A 237 -29.31 -14.04 13.46
N LYS A 238 -28.17 -13.86 14.14
CA LYS A 238 -28.02 -14.10 15.59
C LYS A 238 -28.28 -12.87 16.48
N ARG A 239 -28.51 -11.68 15.93
CA ARG A 239 -28.86 -10.50 16.75
C ARG A 239 -30.39 -10.48 16.95
N PRO A 240 -30.90 -10.70 18.17
CA PRO A 240 -32.33 -10.51 18.44
C PRO A 240 -32.68 -9.06 18.12
N GLY A 241 -33.76 -8.84 17.37
CA GLY A 241 -34.31 -7.49 17.20
C GLY A 241 -34.67 -6.89 18.57
N PRO A 242 -34.72 -5.55 18.70
CA PRO A 242 -35.14 -4.94 19.95
C PRO A 242 -36.50 -5.51 20.32
N GLN A 243 -36.58 -6.15 21.51
CA GLN A 243 -37.85 -6.55 22.10
C GLN A 243 -38.72 -5.29 22.09
N LYS A 244 -39.83 -5.35 21.34
CA LYS A 244 -40.91 -4.39 21.49
C LYS A 244 -41.36 -4.53 22.95
N MET A 245 -40.96 -3.59 23.80
CA MET A 245 -41.60 -3.44 25.10
C MET A 245 -43.05 -3.07 24.79
N GLY A 246 -43.93 -4.04 25.00
CA GLY A 246 -45.38 -3.88 24.85
C GLY A 246 -45.91 -2.86 25.84
N ASN A 247 -46.96 -2.19 25.38
CA ASN A 247 -47.75 -1.13 26.03
C ASN A 247 -48.04 -1.33 27.51
#